data_AF-L9XEB4-F1
#
_entry.id   AF-L9XEB4-F1
#
_cell.length_a   1.000
_cell.length_b   1.000
_cell.length_c   1.000
_cell.angle_alpha   90.00
_cell.angle_beta   90.00
_cell.angle_gamma   90.00
#
_symmetry.space_group_name_H-M   'P 1'
#
loop_
_entity.id
_entity.type
_entity.pdbx_description
1 polymer ?
#
loop_
_entity_poly.entity_id
_entity_poly.type
_entity_poly.pdbx_seq_one_letter_code
_entity_poly.pdbx_strand_id
1 'polypeptide(L)'
;MLDNLSAVDGSTDRRAGPWIAFARVFAGFLLLYELTLGGWWKLGWVTTGPNPEWVGSSAGAEVQSVAEQAIDEGTFGWFAWLLEAVVLPAPELWTALALAAQIATAACLVLGLWTRPAALLGILYFLPVFHLGMIRTSPLFTVPIAFAFVANAGRYYGVDAVLWRRSGVVGRFTRTVNAPLPIRRHWYPPLVAAVAVIGVYYLLSIPETVDTRVHLTSLEMTVFAGLVAGGLSFVYRGASPVSVAADALRIFVGYRFLQEIVVRAEPGANALPGWASADAQADVFGGIAETHVAPVSAFLEGAVLPAMSAWVVAFAIVQTAVGVSLLVGYRTRIAGTVAVGYLTVLTALGLVRLAPLVFASAIVAATLAGRHASLDAIAGRTPQPPALSDRIAIPAAVGGIALLAGGALLGIDPEAGYAEVAGPVALTMLAFGLLALAIVSSARIESASSRLESPSPTSDD
;
A
#
# COMPACT_ATOMS: atom_id res chain seq x y z
N MET A 1 36.53 10.90 10.82
CA MET A 1 35.50 9.87 11.05
C MET A 1 34.07 10.41 10.86
N LEU A 2 33.74 11.63 11.32
CA LEU A 2 32.43 12.26 11.11
C LEU A 2 32.13 12.64 9.63
N ASP A 3 33.13 13.07 8.86
CA ASP A 3 32.95 13.41 7.43
C ASP A 3 32.65 12.20 6.53
N ASN A 4 33.04 10.99 6.95
CA ASN A 4 32.71 9.76 6.21
C ASN A 4 31.26 9.31 6.47
N LEU A 5 30.65 9.68 7.61
CA LEU A 5 29.26 9.32 7.91
C LEU A 5 28.26 10.18 7.10
N SER A 6 28.55 11.47 6.90
CA SER A 6 27.68 12.36 6.12
C SER A 6 27.62 11.99 4.62
N ALA A 7 28.74 11.51 4.06
CA ALA A 7 28.81 11.08 2.66
C ALA A 7 28.02 9.77 2.40
N VAL A 8 28.07 8.82 3.34
CA VAL A 8 27.35 7.53 3.25
C VAL A 8 25.84 7.73 3.30
N ASP A 9 25.35 8.60 4.20
CA ASP A 9 23.93 8.92 4.33
C ASP A 9 23.39 9.60 3.05
N GLY A 10 24.12 10.56 2.48
CA GLY A 10 23.72 11.24 1.26
C GLY A 10 23.67 10.35 0.01
N SER A 11 24.45 9.26 -0.03
CA SER A 11 24.40 8.27 -1.12
C SER A 11 23.19 7.33 -1.00
N THR A 12 22.85 6.95 0.24
CA THR A 12 21.76 6.04 0.52
C THR A 12 20.41 6.71 0.28
N ASP A 13 20.26 7.96 0.73
CA ASP A 13 19.06 8.76 0.48
C ASP A 13 18.79 8.95 -1.02
N ARG A 14 19.83 9.14 -1.83
CA ARG A 14 19.71 9.24 -3.30
C ARG A 14 19.23 7.94 -3.95
N ARG A 15 19.58 6.79 -3.39
CA ARG A 15 19.13 5.48 -3.89
C ARG A 15 17.76 5.10 -3.34
N ALA A 16 17.39 5.59 -2.16
CA ALA A 16 16.08 5.34 -1.54
C ALA A 16 14.95 6.12 -2.21
N GLY A 17 15.20 7.37 -2.62
CA GLY A 17 14.17 8.27 -3.14
C GLY A 17 13.24 7.68 -4.21
N PRO A 18 13.75 7.02 -5.27
CA PRO A 18 12.89 6.43 -6.29
C PRO A 18 11.94 5.34 -5.77
N TRP A 19 12.37 4.54 -4.78
CA TRP A 19 11.53 3.50 -4.18
C TRP A 19 10.46 4.06 -3.25
N ILE A 20 10.78 5.17 -2.55
CA ILE A 20 9.78 5.93 -1.77
C ILE A 20 8.72 6.51 -2.71
N ALA A 21 9.15 7.12 -3.82
CA ALA A 21 8.25 7.65 -4.84
C ALA A 21 7.41 6.54 -5.49
N PHE A 22 8.00 5.36 -5.73
CA PHE A 22 7.30 4.22 -6.29
C PHE A 22 6.11 3.82 -5.41
N ALA A 23 6.36 3.61 -4.11
CA ALA A 23 5.32 3.19 -3.17
C ALA A 23 4.16 4.20 -3.12
N ARG A 24 4.50 5.50 -3.17
CA ARG A 24 3.51 6.60 -3.20
C ARG A 24 2.68 6.59 -4.49
N VAL A 25 3.31 6.54 -5.65
CA VAL A 25 2.62 6.56 -6.96
C VAL A 25 1.73 5.33 -7.10
N PHE A 26 2.25 4.16 -6.74
CA PHE A 26 1.51 2.91 -6.80
C PHE A 26 0.28 2.92 -5.86
N ALA A 27 0.42 3.41 -4.62
CA ALA A 27 -0.73 3.59 -3.73
C ALA A 27 -1.78 4.55 -4.33
N GLY A 28 -1.35 5.63 -4.97
CA GLY A 28 -2.23 6.54 -5.71
C GLY A 28 -2.99 5.85 -6.84
N PHE A 29 -2.33 5.00 -7.64
CA PHE A 29 -3.00 4.22 -8.69
C PHE A 29 -4.02 3.23 -8.13
N LEU A 30 -3.69 2.53 -7.04
CA LEU A 30 -4.67 1.62 -6.41
C LEU A 30 -5.91 2.37 -5.91
N LEU A 31 -5.76 3.60 -5.38
CA LEU A 31 -6.90 4.42 -4.97
C LEU A 31 -7.74 4.89 -6.15
N LEU A 32 -7.12 5.22 -7.29
CA LEU A 32 -7.83 5.52 -8.53
C LEU A 32 -8.58 4.29 -9.05
N TYR A 33 -7.99 3.11 -8.95
CA TYR A 33 -8.66 1.86 -9.29
C TYR A 33 -9.88 1.62 -8.40
N GLU A 34 -9.77 1.69 -7.06
CA GLU A 34 -10.94 1.56 -6.18
C GLU A 34 -11.99 2.66 -6.39
N LEU A 35 -11.60 3.81 -6.96
CA LEU A 35 -12.55 4.88 -7.30
C LEU A 35 -13.35 4.57 -8.57
N THR A 36 -12.77 3.82 -9.51
CA THR A 36 -13.28 3.66 -10.88
C THR A 36 -13.75 2.25 -11.21
N LEU A 37 -13.05 1.22 -10.72
CA LEU A 37 -13.19 -0.17 -11.20
C LEU A 37 -13.10 -1.21 -10.07
N GLY A 38 -12.66 -0.82 -8.87
CA GLY A 38 -12.56 -1.75 -7.75
C GLY A 38 -13.91 -2.14 -7.18
N GLY A 39 -13.91 -3.08 -6.22
CA GLY A 39 -15.16 -3.56 -5.61
C GLY A 39 -15.91 -2.49 -4.82
N TRP A 40 -15.31 -1.31 -4.60
CA TRP A 40 -15.90 -0.14 -3.92
C TRP A 40 -15.89 1.11 -4.82
N TRP A 41 -16.11 0.89 -6.11
CA TRP A 41 -16.13 1.90 -7.16
C TRP A 41 -17.21 2.97 -6.92
N LYS A 42 -16.90 4.21 -7.31
CA LYS A 42 -17.75 5.38 -7.06
C LYS A 42 -18.04 6.16 -8.33
N LEU A 43 -16.98 6.51 -9.06
CA LEU A 43 -17.09 7.24 -10.33
C LEU A 43 -17.33 6.33 -11.53
N GLY A 44 -16.96 5.07 -11.37
CA GLY A 44 -17.08 4.06 -12.42
C GLY A 44 -16.13 4.28 -13.58
N TRP A 45 -16.45 3.61 -14.68
CA TRP A 45 -15.70 3.67 -15.91
C TRP A 45 -16.61 3.99 -17.10
N VAL A 46 -16.02 4.16 -18.28
CA VAL A 46 -16.73 4.49 -19.51
C VAL A 46 -17.83 3.47 -19.82
N THR A 47 -17.64 2.21 -19.42
CA THR A 47 -18.57 1.11 -19.67
C THR A 47 -19.68 0.97 -18.63
N THR A 48 -19.42 1.37 -17.38
CA THR A 48 -20.36 1.15 -16.26
C THR A 48 -21.12 2.41 -15.87
N GLY A 49 -20.61 3.59 -16.25
CA GLY A 49 -21.11 4.86 -15.73
C GLY A 49 -20.81 5.02 -14.23
N PRO A 50 -21.22 6.13 -13.59
CA PRO A 50 -21.03 6.35 -12.15
C PRO A 50 -21.98 5.51 -11.28
N ASN A 51 -21.55 5.18 -10.06
CA ASN A 51 -22.36 4.40 -9.14
C ASN A 51 -23.45 5.32 -8.57
N PRO A 52 -24.74 5.04 -8.78
CA PRO A 52 -25.81 5.94 -8.36
C PRO A 52 -25.88 6.14 -6.84
N GLU A 53 -25.40 5.17 -6.06
CA GLU A 53 -25.35 5.21 -4.58
C GLU A 53 -24.23 6.08 -4.02
N TRP A 54 -23.22 6.37 -4.84
CA TRP A 54 -22.13 7.30 -4.52
C TRP A 54 -22.32 8.67 -5.18
N VAL A 55 -22.78 8.67 -6.43
CA VAL A 55 -22.93 9.84 -7.29
C VAL A 55 -24.24 9.70 -8.05
N GLY A 56 -25.32 10.27 -7.52
CA GLY A 56 -26.62 10.19 -8.17
C GLY A 56 -27.79 10.56 -7.29
N SER A 57 -28.99 10.17 -7.73
CA SER A 57 -30.24 10.39 -7.01
C SER A 57 -30.36 9.58 -5.72
N SER A 58 -29.56 8.52 -5.57
CA SER A 58 -29.46 7.69 -4.37
C SER A 58 -28.13 7.85 -3.65
N ALA A 59 -27.40 8.96 -3.89
CA ALA A 59 -26.16 9.24 -3.19
C ALA A 59 -26.40 9.17 -1.67
N GLY A 60 -25.56 8.44 -0.94
CA GLY A 60 -25.78 8.20 0.48
C GLY A 60 -26.23 6.77 0.81
N ALA A 61 -26.88 6.08 -0.12
CA ALA A 61 -27.43 4.74 0.12
C ALA A 61 -26.36 3.73 0.55
N GLU A 62 -25.21 3.71 -0.12
CA GLU A 62 -24.11 2.80 0.23
C GLU A 62 -23.55 3.13 1.62
N VAL A 63 -23.29 4.41 1.93
CA VAL A 63 -22.78 4.83 3.25
C VAL A 63 -23.77 4.51 4.37
N GLN A 64 -25.06 4.67 4.12
CA GLN A 64 -26.10 4.29 5.06
C GLN A 64 -26.11 2.78 5.29
N SER A 65 -26.16 1.99 4.20
CA SER A 65 -26.19 0.53 4.23
C SER A 65 -25.02 -0.06 5.02
N VAL A 66 -23.80 0.38 4.74
CA VAL A 66 -22.59 -0.14 5.40
C VAL A 66 -22.48 0.32 6.86
N ALA A 67 -23.02 1.49 7.20
CA ALA A 67 -23.08 1.97 8.57
C ALA A 67 -24.09 1.18 9.41
N GLU A 68 -25.28 0.93 8.88
CA GLU A 68 -26.31 0.08 9.51
C GLU A 68 -25.78 -1.35 9.70
N GLN A 69 -25.17 -1.94 8.65
CA GLN A 69 -24.53 -3.25 8.75
C GLN A 69 -23.46 -3.30 9.85
N ALA A 70 -22.59 -2.30 9.95
CA ALA A 70 -21.54 -2.28 10.97
C ALA A 70 -22.11 -2.18 12.40
N ILE A 71 -23.23 -1.48 12.58
CA ILE A 71 -23.95 -1.42 13.86
C ILE A 71 -24.55 -2.80 14.19
N ASP A 72 -25.23 -3.42 13.23
CA ASP A 72 -25.89 -4.71 13.40
C ASP A 72 -24.89 -5.86 13.64
N GLU A 73 -23.73 -5.84 12.98
CA GLU A 73 -22.62 -6.80 13.18
C GLU A 73 -21.86 -6.57 14.51
N GLY A 74 -22.19 -5.50 15.25
CA GLY A 74 -21.61 -5.22 16.57
C GLY A 74 -20.22 -4.60 16.51
N THR A 75 -20.06 -3.50 15.76
CA THR A 75 -18.83 -2.67 15.80
C THR A 75 -18.60 -2.05 17.20
N PHE A 76 -17.48 -1.36 17.37
CA PHE A 76 -17.09 -0.75 18.64
C PHE A 76 -18.12 0.28 19.12
N GLY A 77 -18.53 0.24 20.40
CA GLY A 77 -19.62 1.08 20.90
C GLY A 77 -19.45 2.59 20.69
N TRP A 78 -18.22 3.12 20.79
CA TRP A 78 -17.96 4.53 20.47
C TRP A 78 -18.10 4.84 18.98
N PHE A 79 -17.82 3.88 18.11
CA PHE A 79 -17.93 4.02 16.67
C PHE A 79 -19.38 3.86 16.22
N ALA A 80 -20.13 2.89 16.79
CA ALA A 80 -21.57 2.78 16.59
C ALA A 80 -22.28 4.09 16.94
N TRP A 81 -21.95 4.70 18.09
CA TRP A 81 -22.46 6.02 18.45
C TRP A 81 -22.13 7.11 17.42
N LEU A 82 -20.90 7.11 16.88
CA LEU A 82 -20.52 8.07 15.83
C LEU A 82 -21.35 7.85 14.56
N LEU A 83 -21.59 6.60 14.17
CA LEU A 83 -22.41 6.25 13.01
C LEU A 83 -23.86 6.74 13.21
N GLU A 84 -24.48 6.41 14.33
CA GLU A 84 -25.87 6.77 14.66
C GLU A 84 -26.07 8.28 14.83
N ALA A 85 -25.18 8.96 15.54
CA ALA A 85 -25.37 10.36 15.92
C ALA A 85 -24.87 11.35 14.86
N VAL A 86 -23.95 10.94 13.99
CA VAL A 86 -23.25 11.86 13.08
C VAL A 86 -23.29 11.41 11.62
N VAL A 87 -23.15 10.12 11.32
CA VAL A 87 -23.09 9.62 9.93
C VAL A 87 -24.47 9.42 9.33
N LEU A 88 -25.30 8.58 9.96
CA LEU A 88 -26.64 8.23 9.51
C LEU A 88 -27.62 9.42 9.41
N PRO A 89 -27.48 10.53 10.16
CA PRO A 89 -28.31 11.71 9.95
C PRO A 89 -28.01 12.50 8.67
N ALA A 90 -26.87 12.26 8.01
CA ALA A 90 -26.45 12.99 6.81
C ALA A 90 -25.59 12.12 5.86
N PRO A 91 -26.06 10.95 5.41
CA PRO A 91 -25.26 9.99 4.66
C PRO A 91 -24.79 10.56 3.30
N GLU A 92 -25.53 11.49 2.69
CA GLU A 92 -25.15 12.11 1.42
C GLU A 92 -23.93 13.03 1.59
N LEU A 93 -23.86 13.77 2.71
CA LEU A 93 -22.70 14.59 3.05
C LEU A 93 -21.46 13.72 3.22
N TRP A 94 -21.57 12.63 3.98
CA TRP A 94 -20.46 11.72 4.22
C TRP A 94 -19.99 11.01 2.95
N THR A 95 -20.93 10.66 2.06
CA THR A 95 -20.63 10.15 0.71
C THR A 95 -19.82 11.16 -0.10
N ALA A 96 -20.25 12.43 -0.14
CA ALA A 96 -19.53 13.49 -0.85
C ALA A 96 -18.12 13.75 -0.27
N LEU A 97 -17.98 13.77 1.06
CA LEU A 97 -16.70 13.93 1.74
C LEU A 97 -15.76 12.75 1.48
N ALA A 98 -16.28 11.52 1.55
CA ALA A 98 -15.53 10.30 1.27
C ALA A 98 -15.00 10.29 -0.17
N LEU A 99 -15.85 10.65 -1.13
CA LEU A 99 -15.49 10.75 -2.54
C LEU A 99 -14.42 11.82 -2.77
N ALA A 100 -14.61 13.02 -2.23
CA ALA A 100 -13.65 14.12 -2.34
C ALA A 100 -12.30 13.76 -1.70
N ALA A 101 -12.32 13.12 -0.53
CA ALA A 101 -11.12 12.68 0.17
C ALA A 101 -10.33 11.64 -0.63
N GLN A 102 -11.01 10.64 -1.20
CA GLN A 102 -10.36 9.62 -2.04
C GLN A 102 -9.79 10.23 -3.33
N ILE A 103 -10.55 11.06 -4.05
CA ILE A 103 -10.08 11.74 -5.28
C ILE A 103 -8.85 12.59 -4.98
N ALA A 104 -8.94 13.46 -3.97
CA ALA A 104 -7.85 14.35 -3.59
C ALA A 104 -6.60 13.56 -3.19
N THR A 105 -6.76 12.51 -2.37
CA THR A 105 -5.66 11.65 -1.94
C THR A 105 -5.01 10.97 -3.15
N ALA A 106 -5.80 10.31 -3.99
CA ALA A 106 -5.31 9.56 -5.13
C ALA A 106 -4.53 10.44 -6.12
N ALA A 107 -5.11 11.57 -6.53
CA ALA A 107 -4.48 12.51 -7.45
C ALA A 107 -3.19 13.11 -6.86
N CYS A 108 -3.23 13.56 -5.62
CA CYS A 108 -2.07 14.14 -4.93
C CYS A 108 -0.93 13.12 -4.73
N LEU A 109 -1.24 11.85 -4.45
CA LEU A 109 -0.23 10.79 -4.33
C LEU A 109 0.39 10.43 -5.69
N VAL A 110 -0.38 10.38 -6.77
CA VAL A 110 0.19 10.13 -8.12
C VAL A 110 1.10 11.29 -8.53
N LEU A 111 0.58 12.51 -8.49
CA LEU A 111 1.29 13.73 -8.91
C LEU A 111 2.44 14.10 -7.97
N GLY A 112 2.34 13.70 -6.70
CA GLY A 112 3.24 14.16 -5.66
C GLY A 112 3.02 15.61 -5.28
N LEU A 113 1.77 16.04 -5.17
CA LEU A 113 1.39 17.40 -4.80
C LEU A 113 0.82 17.40 -3.38
N TRP A 114 1.42 18.17 -2.47
CA TRP A 114 1.02 18.21 -1.05
C TRP A 114 0.85 16.82 -0.45
N THR A 115 1.86 15.99 -0.72
CA THR A 115 1.83 14.55 -0.45
C THR A 115 1.56 14.24 1.01
N ARG A 116 2.12 15.01 1.95
CA ARG A 116 1.89 14.76 3.39
C ARG A 116 0.45 15.06 3.81
N PRO A 117 -0.14 16.25 3.55
CA PRO A 117 -1.56 16.48 3.82
C PRO A 117 -2.48 15.47 3.12
N ALA A 118 -2.21 15.15 1.85
CA ALA A 118 -2.98 14.16 1.11
C ALA A 118 -2.90 12.78 1.76
N ALA A 119 -1.71 12.34 2.17
CA ALA A 119 -1.54 11.08 2.87
C ALA A 119 -2.23 11.08 4.25
N LEU A 120 -2.21 12.20 4.98
CA LEU A 120 -2.95 12.34 6.23
C LEU A 120 -4.46 12.22 6.00
N LEU A 121 -4.98 12.89 4.96
CA LEU A 121 -6.38 12.76 4.55
C LEU A 121 -6.73 11.32 4.18
N GLY A 122 -5.86 10.62 3.45
CA GLY A 122 -6.02 9.20 3.13
C GLY A 122 -6.05 8.30 4.36
N ILE A 123 -5.17 8.52 5.34
CA ILE A 123 -5.19 7.77 6.62
C ILE A 123 -6.51 8.01 7.36
N LEU A 124 -6.96 9.26 7.44
CA LEU A 124 -8.22 9.62 8.07
C LEU A 124 -9.43 9.06 7.32
N TYR A 125 -9.36 8.97 5.99
CA TYR A 125 -10.38 8.35 5.15
C TYR A 125 -10.52 6.85 5.45
N PHE A 126 -9.42 6.12 5.58
CA PHE A 126 -9.49 4.68 5.83
C PHE A 126 -9.81 4.32 7.27
N LEU A 127 -9.52 5.20 8.24
CA LEU A 127 -9.83 4.95 9.66
C LEU A 127 -11.28 4.49 9.88
N PRO A 128 -12.34 5.21 9.45
CA PRO A 128 -13.71 4.72 9.56
C PRO A 128 -13.96 3.45 8.74
N VAL A 129 -13.35 3.31 7.56
CA VAL A 129 -13.50 2.11 6.70
C VAL A 129 -13.02 0.84 7.44
N PHE A 130 -12.01 0.91 8.31
CA PHE A 130 -11.65 -0.21 9.18
C PHE A 130 -12.78 -0.62 10.12
N HIS A 131 -13.41 0.37 10.76
CA HIS A 131 -14.41 0.16 11.79
C HIS A 131 -15.77 -0.24 11.22
N LEU A 132 -15.98 -0.02 9.91
CA LEU A 132 -17.08 -0.58 9.13
C LEU A 132 -16.88 -2.07 8.79
N GLY A 133 -15.80 -2.72 9.25
CA GLY A 133 -15.56 -4.15 8.97
C GLY A 133 -15.07 -4.43 7.53
N MET A 134 -14.62 -3.41 6.80
CA MET A 134 -14.17 -3.52 5.41
C MET A 134 -12.67 -3.89 5.29
N ILE A 135 -12.32 -5.05 5.86
CA ILE A 135 -10.95 -5.48 6.20
C ILE A 135 -10.13 -5.92 5.00
N ARG A 136 -10.80 -6.33 3.92
CA ARG A 136 -10.11 -6.91 2.74
C ARG A 136 -9.40 -5.83 1.90
N THR A 137 -9.69 -4.55 2.12
CA THR A 137 -9.06 -3.41 1.42
C THR A 137 -8.42 -2.42 2.40
N SER A 138 -9.15 -1.95 3.41
CA SER A 138 -8.77 -0.78 4.21
C SER A 138 -7.38 -0.82 4.89
N PRO A 139 -6.96 -1.93 5.54
CA PRO A 139 -5.66 -2.03 6.18
C PRO A 139 -4.48 -1.82 5.24
N LEU A 140 -4.59 -2.38 4.05
CA LEU A 140 -3.43 -2.54 3.19
C LEU A 140 -3.19 -1.30 2.33
N PHE A 141 -4.23 -0.50 2.08
CA PHE A 141 -4.09 0.83 1.50
C PHE A 141 -3.46 1.82 2.47
N THR A 142 -3.91 1.79 3.73
CA THR A 142 -3.47 2.75 4.75
C THR A 142 -1.97 2.67 5.00
N VAL A 143 -1.41 1.45 4.94
CA VAL A 143 -0.01 1.17 5.25
C VAL A 143 1.00 1.89 4.33
N PRO A 144 0.97 1.74 2.99
CA PRO A 144 1.85 2.49 2.09
C PRO A 144 1.55 4.00 2.09
N ILE A 145 0.30 4.42 2.35
CA ILE A 145 -0.06 5.84 2.51
C ILE A 145 0.58 6.42 3.77
N ALA A 146 0.52 5.72 4.90
CA ALA A 146 1.17 6.09 6.15
C ALA A 146 2.70 6.16 5.98
N PHE A 147 3.28 5.24 5.22
CA PHE A 147 4.68 5.33 4.84
C PHE A 147 4.97 6.59 4.01
N ALA A 148 4.15 6.91 3.00
CA ALA A 148 4.32 8.12 2.20
C ALA A 148 4.21 9.41 3.06
N PHE A 149 3.33 9.42 4.07
CA PHE A 149 3.23 10.47 5.08
C PHE A 149 4.54 10.61 5.86
N VAL A 150 5.02 9.54 6.50
CA VAL A 150 6.24 9.57 7.32
C VAL A 150 7.47 9.93 6.48
N ALA A 151 7.60 9.35 5.29
CA ALA A 151 8.72 9.55 4.39
C ALA A 151 8.75 10.95 3.77
N ASN A 152 7.64 11.70 3.79
CA ASN A 152 7.46 12.90 2.98
C ASN A 152 7.74 12.61 1.49
N ALA A 153 7.03 11.60 0.96
CA ALA A 153 7.36 11.00 -0.33
C ALA A 153 7.34 11.99 -1.51
N GLY A 154 6.57 13.08 -1.41
CA GLY A 154 6.53 14.18 -2.39
C GLY A 154 7.88 14.86 -2.64
N ARG A 155 8.77 14.88 -1.64
CA ARG A 155 10.07 15.54 -1.78
C ARG A 155 11.03 14.81 -2.72
N TYR A 156 10.88 13.49 -2.88
CA TYR A 156 11.79 12.68 -3.69
C TYR A 156 11.44 12.71 -5.18
N TYR A 157 10.17 12.94 -5.51
CA TYR A 157 9.69 12.98 -6.88
C TYR A 157 8.31 13.67 -6.99
N GLY A 158 7.98 14.27 -8.13
CA GLY A 158 6.69 14.90 -8.40
C GLY A 158 6.65 16.40 -8.15
N VAL A 159 5.44 16.96 -8.12
CA VAL A 159 5.22 18.42 -8.07
C VAL A 159 5.83 19.06 -6.81
N ASP A 160 5.71 18.42 -5.66
CA ASP A 160 6.30 18.84 -4.39
C ASP A 160 7.82 18.99 -4.53
N ALA A 161 8.52 18.05 -5.17
CA ALA A 161 9.97 18.13 -5.37
C ALA A 161 10.38 19.36 -6.20
N VAL A 162 9.59 19.72 -7.21
CA VAL A 162 9.80 20.90 -8.06
C VAL A 162 9.50 22.18 -7.26
N LEU A 163 8.34 22.25 -6.62
CA LEU A 163 7.91 23.41 -5.84
C LEU A 163 8.82 23.65 -4.62
N TRP A 164 9.32 22.59 -4.00
CA TRP A 164 10.21 22.65 -2.84
C TRP A 164 11.50 23.43 -3.12
N ARG A 165 12.00 23.38 -4.37
CA ARG A 165 13.22 24.09 -4.79
C ARG A 165 12.99 25.58 -5.11
N ARG A 166 11.72 26.02 -5.23
CA ARG A 166 11.40 27.43 -5.51
C ARG A 166 11.66 28.30 -4.27
N SER A 167 12.25 29.47 -4.47
CA SER A 167 12.54 30.46 -3.42
C SER A 167 11.34 31.36 -3.06
N GLY A 168 10.37 31.48 -3.97
CA GLY A 168 9.18 32.33 -3.82
C GLY A 168 8.14 31.84 -2.81
N VAL A 169 7.00 32.55 -2.77
CA VAL A 169 5.88 32.29 -1.83
C VAL A 169 5.38 30.85 -1.93
N VAL A 170 5.19 30.34 -3.16
CA VAL A 170 4.70 28.97 -3.40
C VAL A 170 5.66 27.91 -2.84
N GLY A 171 6.97 28.11 -2.98
CA GLY A 171 7.96 27.19 -2.44
C GLY A 171 8.00 27.21 -0.90
N ARG A 172 7.90 28.40 -0.28
CA ARG A 172 7.77 28.52 1.18
C ARG A 172 6.51 27.83 1.69
N PHE A 173 5.37 28.09 1.05
CA PHE A 173 4.10 27.46 1.39
C PHE A 173 4.19 25.93 1.30
N THR A 174 4.72 25.40 0.20
CA THR A 174 4.91 23.95 0.00
C THR A 174 5.79 23.35 1.10
N ARG A 175 6.88 24.02 1.49
CA ARG A 175 7.76 23.58 2.58
C ARG A 175 7.06 23.56 3.93
N THR A 176 6.24 24.57 4.22
CA THR A 176 5.46 24.66 5.46
C THR A 176 4.40 23.55 5.53
N VAL A 177 3.63 23.38 4.45
CA VAL A 177 2.53 22.41 4.38
C VAL A 177 3.04 20.96 4.45
N ASN A 178 4.18 20.68 3.81
CA ASN A 178 4.84 19.37 3.84
C ASN A 178 5.93 19.29 4.93
N ALA A 179 5.94 20.18 5.92
CA ALA A 179 6.88 20.07 7.02
C ALA A 179 6.58 18.79 7.84
N PRO A 180 7.61 18.09 8.36
CA PRO A 180 7.39 17.08 9.36
C PRO A 180 6.69 17.68 10.58
N LEU A 181 5.77 16.93 11.20
CA LEU A 181 5.15 17.38 12.44
C LEU A 181 6.26 17.57 13.49
N PRO A 182 6.38 18.77 14.09
CA PRO A 182 7.43 19.05 15.07
C PRO A 182 7.09 18.38 16.41
N ILE A 183 7.19 17.05 16.47
CA ILE A 183 7.03 16.31 17.72
C ILE A 183 8.28 16.54 18.55
N ARG A 184 8.15 17.35 19.61
CA ARG A 184 9.26 17.58 20.55
C ARG A 184 9.61 16.26 21.24
N ARG A 185 10.90 16.05 21.52
CA ARG A 185 11.40 14.77 22.04
C ARG A 185 10.67 14.28 23.31
N HIS A 186 10.23 15.18 24.19
CA HIS A 186 9.50 14.84 25.41
C HIS A 186 8.08 14.31 25.17
N TRP A 187 7.50 14.50 23.97
CA TRP A 187 6.19 13.96 23.63
C TRP A 187 6.24 12.49 23.18
N TYR A 188 7.40 11.95 22.79
CA TYR A 188 7.45 10.56 22.33
C TYR A 188 7.03 9.55 23.41
N PRO A 189 7.54 9.59 24.67
CA PRO A 189 7.11 8.65 25.69
C PRO A 189 5.59 8.62 25.95
N PRO A 190 4.89 9.76 26.16
CA PRO A 190 3.44 9.72 26.33
C PRO A 190 2.70 9.29 25.05
N LEU A 191 3.20 9.63 23.85
CA LEU A 191 2.62 9.12 22.59
C LEU A 191 2.77 7.60 22.46
N VAL A 192 3.94 7.05 22.80
CA VAL A 192 4.16 5.60 22.83
C VAL A 192 3.18 4.93 23.78
N ALA A 193 3.02 5.46 24.99
CA ALA A 193 2.08 4.93 25.97
C ALA A 193 0.62 5.00 25.47
N ALA A 194 0.20 6.13 24.91
CA ALA A 194 -1.14 6.30 24.37
C ALA A 194 -1.44 5.31 23.24
N VAL A 195 -0.53 5.17 22.27
CA VAL A 195 -0.70 4.22 21.17
C VAL A 195 -0.68 2.77 21.67
N ALA A 196 0.16 2.44 22.64
CA ALA A 196 0.17 1.11 23.25
C ALA A 196 -1.17 0.79 23.94
N VAL A 197 -1.75 1.74 24.67
CA VAL A 197 -3.08 1.61 25.28
C VAL A 197 -4.16 1.38 24.22
N ILE A 198 -4.11 2.08 23.08
CA ILE A 198 -5.01 1.84 21.95
C ILE A 198 -4.86 0.41 21.43
N GLY A 199 -3.62 -0.09 21.29
CA GLY A 199 -3.38 -1.47 20.86
C GLY A 199 -3.93 -2.52 21.83
N VAL A 200 -3.78 -2.28 23.14
CA VAL A 200 -4.37 -3.12 24.20
C VAL A 200 -5.90 -3.08 24.16
N TYR A 201 -6.50 -1.90 23.95
CA TYR A 201 -7.95 -1.77 23.81
C TYR A 201 -8.49 -2.65 22.68
N TYR A 202 -7.89 -2.61 21.48
CA TYR A 202 -8.33 -3.47 20.38
C TYR A 202 -8.06 -4.96 20.64
N LEU A 203 -6.99 -5.29 21.36
CA LEU A 203 -6.70 -6.69 21.69
C LEU A 203 -7.75 -7.25 22.65
N LEU A 204 -8.16 -6.44 23.64
CA LEU A 204 -9.13 -6.84 24.65
C LEU A 204 -10.58 -6.81 24.16
N SER A 205 -10.88 -6.16 23.03
CA SER A 205 -12.23 -6.15 22.43
C SER A 205 -12.52 -7.36 21.54
N ILE A 206 -11.50 -8.17 21.17
CA ILE A 206 -11.69 -9.38 20.36
C ILE A 206 -12.68 -10.36 21.02
N PRO A 207 -12.57 -10.70 22.32
CA PRO A 207 -13.50 -11.65 22.96
C PRO A 207 -14.94 -11.10 23.11
N GLU A 208 -15.11 -9.78 23.07
CA GLU A 208 -16.42 -9.12 23.25
C GLU A 208 -17.20 -9.00 21.95
N THR A 209 -16.53 -9.12 20.81
CA THR A 209 -17.13 -8.98 19.49
C THR A 209 -17.55 -10.35 18.97
N VAL A 210 -18.66 -10.42 18.24
CA VAL A 210 -19.23 -11.71 17.78
C VAL A 210 -18.81 -12.00 16.35
N ASP A 211 -18.73 -10.96 15.52
CA ASP A 211 -18.42 -11.11 14.10
C ASP A 211 -16.92 -11.27 13.82
N THR A 212 -16.58 -12.23 12.95
CA THR A 212 -15.19 -12.55 12.57
C THR A 212 -14.51 -11.36 11.88
N ARG A 213 -15.26 -10.50 11.20
CA ARG A 213 -14.72 -9.28 10.60
C ARG A 213 -14.24 -8.35 11.71
N VAL A 214 -15.07 -8.06 12.71
CA VAL A 214 -14.66 -7.16 13.79
C VAL A 214 -13.43 -7.70 14.54
N HIS A 215 -13.31 -9.04 14.71
CA HIS A 215 -12.11 -9.69 15.25
C HIS A 215 -10.85 -9.37 14.44
N LEU A 216 -10.92 -9.54 13.12
CA LEU A 216 -9.79 -9.28 12.24
C LEU A 216 -9.42 -7.79 12.22
N THR A 217 -10.40 -6.88 12.24
CA THR A 217 -10.14 -5.44 12.36
C THR A 217 -9.41 -5.12 13.67
N SER A 218 -9.88 -5.67 14.80
CA SER A 218 -9.23 -5.50 16.10
C SER A 218 -7.79 -6.02 16.09
N LEU A 219 -7.54 -7.21 15.53
CA LEU A 219 -6.20 -7.77 15.38
C LEU A 219 -5.27 -6.85 14.58
N GLU A 220 -5.75 -6.35 13.43
CA GLU A 220 -4.97 -5.42 12.59
C GLU A 220 -4.66 -4.11 13.32
N MET A 221 -5.65 -3.54 14.03
CA MET A 221 -5.45 -2.33 14.83
C MET A 221 -4.46 -2.54 15.96
N THR A 222 -4.50 -3.68 16.64
CA THR A 222 -3.49 -4.06 17.65
C THR A 222 -2.10 -4.13 17.03
N VAL A 223 -1.94 -4.78 15.88
CA VAL A 223 -0.65 -4.87 15.19
C VAL A 223 -0.15 -3.49 14.76
N PHE A 224 -0.99 -2.65 14.15
CA PHE A 224 -0.61 -1.30 13.75
C PHE A 224 -0.23 -0.41 14.93
N ALA A 225 -1.02 -0.44 16.01
CA ALA A 225 -0.70 0.28 17.23
C ALA A 225 0.66 -0.18 17.80
N GLY A 226 0.90 -1.49 17.86
CA GLY A 226 2.19 -2.05 18.29
C GLY A 226 3.37 -1.59 17.43
N LEU A 227 3.22 -1.63 16.11
CA LEU A 227 4.24 -1.16 15.16
C LEU A 227 4.51 0.35 15.31
N VAL A 228 3.47 1.16 15.47
CA VAL A 228 3.60 2.61 15.66
C VAL A 228 4.24 2.93 17.02
N ALA A 229 3.81 2.30 18.11
CA ALA A 229 4.39 2.49 19.44
C ALA A 229 5.87 2.08 19.49
N GLY A 230 6.21 0.92 18.90
CA GLY A 230 7.59 0.47 18.74
C GLY A 230 8.40 1.45 17.89
N GLY A 231 7.84 1.92 16.78
CA GLY A 231 8.49 2.89 15.91
C GLY A 231 8.78 4.23 16.58
N LEU A 232 7.79 4.81 17.27
CA LEU A 232 7.97 6.02 18.06
C LEU A 232 9.06 5.86 19.14
N SER A 233 9.17 4.67 19.74
CA SER A 233 10.23 4.35 20.69
C SER A 233 11.62 4.35 20.05
N PHE A 234 11.76 3.81 18.83
CA PHE A 234 13.02 3.89 18.07
C PHE A 234 13.37 5.33 17.70
N VAL A 235 12.39 6.13 17.26
CA VAL A 235 12.61 7.54 16.90
C VAL A 235 13.03 8.36 18.14
N TYR A 236 12.42 8.11 19.31
CA TYR A 236 12.85 8.72 20.57
C TYR A 236 14.33 8.45 20.92
N ARG A 237 14.83 7.27 20.53
CA ARG A 237 16.23 6.84 20.68
C ARG A 237 17.15 7.37 19.58
N GLY A 238 16.66 8.20 18.65
CA GLY A 238 17.44 8.85 17.61
C GLY A 238 17.43 8.15 16.26
N ALA A 239 16.61 7.11 16.06
CA ALA A 239 16.46 6.49 14.77
C ALA A 239 15.75 7.42 13.76
N SER A 240 16.12 7.32 12.48
CA SER A 240 15.44 8.07 11.41
C SER A 240 14.00 7.55 11.21
N PRO A 241 12.97 8.43 11.26
CA PRO A 241 11.57 8.02 11.10
C PRO A 241 11.30 7.22 9.82
N VAL A 242 11.95 7.56 8.71
CA VAL A 242 11.76 6.87 7.42
C VAL A 242 12.25 5.43 7.48
N SER A 243 13.44 5.22 8.07
CA SER A 243 13.99 3.87 8.23
C SER A 243 13.19 3.01 9.21
N VAL A 244 12.66 3.63 10.27
CA VAL A 244 11.78 2.95 11.22
C VAL A 244 10.46 2.57 10.57
N ALA A 245 9.87 3.44 9.76
CA ALA A 245 8.66 3.14 9.01
C ALA A 245 8.89 2.03 7.97
N ALA A 246 10.04 2.01 7.29
CA ALA A 246 10.41 0.91 6.41
C ALA A 246 10.55 -0.43 7.17
N ASP A 247 11.13 -0.42 8.37
CA ASP A 247 11.18 -1.61 9.24
C ASP A 247 9.80 -2.06 9.70
N ALA A 248 8.90 -1.13 10.02
CA ALA A 248 7.51 -1.44 10.36
C ALA A 248 6.77 -2.09 9.18
N LEU A 249 6.96 -1.57 7.96
CA LEU A 249 6.42 -2.17 6.74
C LEU A 249 6.95 -3.59 6.50
N ARG A 250 8.26 -3.81 6.72
CA ARG A 250 8.86 -5.15 6.64
C ARG A 250 8.18 -6.11 7.61
N ILE A 251 8.00 -5.72 8.88
CA ILE A 251 7.33 -6.55 9.89
C ILE A 251 5.87 -6.81 9.47
N PHE A 252 5.17 -5.79 8.99
CA PHE A 252 3.80 -5.92 8.49
C PHE A 252 3.66 -6.92 7.34
N VAL A 253 4.54 -6.85 6.33
CA VAL A 253 4.54 -7.81 5.21
C VAL A 253 4.81 -9.23 5.74
N GLY A 254 5.76 -9.38 6.65
CA GLY A 254 6.06 -10.66 7.30
C GLY A 254 4.86 -11.22 8.06
N TYR A 255 4.21 -10.40 8.88
CA TYR A 255 2.97 -10.70 9.58
C TYR A 255 1.86 -11.10 8.61
N ARG A 256 1.64 -10.35 7.52
CA ARG A 256 0.58 -10.66 6.54
C ARG A 256 0.78 -11.99 5.84
N PHE A 257 2.02 -12.33 5.47
CA PHE A 257 2.30 -13.65 4.90
C PHE A 257 1.99 -14.77 5.90
N LEU A 258 2.34 -14.58 7.17
CA LEU A 258 2.06 -15.56 8.23
C LEU A 258 0.57 -15.65 8.57
N GLN A 259 -0.15 -14.53 8.59
CA GLN A 259 -1.57 -14.50 8.82
C GLN A 259 -2.33 -15.22 7.70
N GLU A 260 -2.04 -14.90 6.43
CA GLU A 260 -2.72 -15.55 5.30
C GLU A 260 -2.42 -17.05 5.21
N ILE A 261 -1.21 -17.48 5.57
CA ILE A 261 -0.90 -18.91 5.53
C ILE A 261 -1.51 -19.64 6.74
N VAL A 262 -1.37 -19.13 7.98
CA VAL A 262 -1.73 -19.85 9.21
C VAL A 262 -3.19 -19.67 9.62
N VAL A 263 -3.74 -18.47 9.48
CA VAL A 263 -5.05 -18.11 10.05
C VAL A 263 -6.17 -18.35 9.03
N ARG A 264 -5.89 -18.19 7.75
CA ARG A 264 -6.92 -18.25 6.71
C ARG A 264 -7.22 -19.69 6.31
N ALA A 265 -8.44 -20.12 6.59
CA ALA A 265 -8.94 -21.44 6.19
C ALA A 265 -9.56 -21.46 4.79
N GLU A 266 -10.15 -20.34 4.34
CA GLU A 266 -10.88 -20.25 3.08
C GLU A 266 -10.05 -19.55 1.99
N PRO A 267 -9.80 -20.19 0.84
CA PRO A 267 -9.09 -19.57 -0.26
C PRO A 267 -9.99 -18.57 -0.99
N GLY A 268 -9.40 -17.72 -1.84
CA GLY A 268 -10.17 -16.83 -2.70
C GLY A 268 -9.30 -16.01 -3.64
N ALA A 269 -9.86 -15.54 -4.76
CA ALA A 269 -9.15 -14.70 -5.72
C ALA A 269 -8.67 -13.36 -5.12
N ASN A 270 -9.29 -12.95 -4.02
CA ASN A 270 -8.93 -11.75 -3.26
C ASN A 270 -7.87 -12.00 -2.17
N ALA A 271 -7.34 -13.21 -2.06
CA ALA A 271 -6.46 -13.71 -1.02
C ALA A 271 -5.00 -13.82 -1.45
N LEU A 272 -4.14 -14.16 -0.49
CA LEU A 272 -2.95 -14.97 -0.81
C LEU A 272 -3.31 -16.45 -0.61
N PRO A 273 -2.71 -17.38 -1.38
CA PRO A 273 -3.03 -18.79 -1.23
C PRO A 273 -2.53 -19.27 0.14
N GLY A 274 -3.44 -19.80 0.97
CA GLY A 274 -3.15 -20.33 2.31
C GLY A 274 -3.14 -21.86 2.38
N TRP A 275 -3.23 -22.43 3.60
CA TRP A 275 -3.30 -23.88 3.87
C TRP A 275 -4.66 -24.52 3.54
N ALA A 276 -5.50 -23.87 2.75
CA ALA A 276 -6.73 -24.47 2.23
C ALA A 276 -6.43 -25.79 1.49
N SER A 277 -7.43 -26.67 1.44
CA SER A 277 -7.27 -27.96 0.74
C SER A 277 -6.91 -27.75 -0.74
N ALA A 278 -6.21 -28.72 -1.33
CA ALA A 278 -5.88 -28.67 -2.74
C ALA A 278 -7.13 -28.52 -3.63
N ASP A 279 -8.24 -29.16 -3.25
CA ASP A 279 -9.51 -29.04 -3.95
C ASP A 279 -10.08 -27.62 -3.88
N ALA A 280 -10.14 -27.02 -2.68
CA ALA A 280 -10.65 -25.66 -2.52
C ALA A 280 -9.78 -24.62 -3.25
N GLN A 281 -8.47 -24.85 -3.30
CA GLN A 281 -7.55 -24.01 -4.10
C GLN A 281 -7.74 -24.25 -5.60
N ALA A 282 -7.95 -25.50 -6.03
CA ALA A 282 -8.26 -25.84 -7.42
C ALA A 282 -9.54 -25.15 -7.89
N ASP A 283 -10.57 -25.07 -7.04
CA ASP A 283 -11.82 -24.37 -7.37
C ASP A 283 -11.58 -22.88 -7.63
N VAL A 284 -10.79 -22.22 -6.77
CA VAL A 284 -10.44 -20.80 -6.94
C VAL A 284 -9.64 -20.59 -8.23
N PHE A 285 -8.61 -21.39 -8.47
CA PHE A 285 -7.79 -21.26 -9.68
C PHE A 285 -8.55 -21.70 -10.94
N GLY A 286 -9.53 -22.59 -10.83
CA GLY A 286 -10.43 -22.98 -11.92
C GLY A 286 -11.30 -21.81 -12.36
N GLY A 287 -11.98 -21.16 -11.42
CA GLY A 287 -12.77 -19.96 -11.71
C GLY A 287 -11.91 -18.81 -12.27
N ILE A 288 -10.68 -18.66 -11.79
CA ILE A 288 -9.74 -17.70 -12.37
C ILE A 288 -9.37 -18.10 -13.80
N ALA A 289 -9.07 -19.37 -14.08
CA ALA A 289 -8.67 -19.83 -15.41
C ALA A 289 -9.75 -19.57 -16.47
N GLU A 290 -11.02 -19.70 -16.10
CA GLU A 290 -12.17 -19.44 -16.99
C GLU A 290 -12.27 -17.97 -17.44
N THR A 291 -11.81 -17.03 -16.62
CA THR A 291 -11.96 -15.58 -16.87
C THR A 291 -10.63 -14.85 -17.10
N HIS A 292 -9.51 -15.58 -17.07
CA HIS A 292 -8.19 -15.02 -17.34
C HIS A 292 -7.92 -14.86 -18.84
N VAL A 293 -6.91 -14.05 -19.19
CA VAL A 293 -6.39 -14.02 -20.56
C VAL A 293 -5.83 -15.37 -21.00
N ALA A 294 -6.06 -15.73 -22.26
CA ALA A 294 -5.78 -17.06 -22.82
C ALA A 294 -4.39 -17.65 -22.48
N PRO A 295 -3.26 -16.91 -22.55
CA PRO A 295 -1.96 -17.49 -22.21
C PRO A 295 -1.84 -17.93 -20.74
N VAL A 296 -2.47 -17.18 -19.83
CA VAL A 296 -2.45 -17.51 -18.40
C VAL A 296 -3.47 -18.59 -18.08
N SER A 297 -4.66 -18.53 -18.68
CA SER A 297 -5.67 -19.59 -18.59
C SER A 297 -5.08 -20.95 -18.97
N ALA A 298 -4.42 -21.04 -20.13
CA ALA A 298 -3.74 -22.26 -20.58
C ALA A 298 -2.61 -22.72 -19.63
N PHE A 299 -1.90 -21.79 -19.00
CA PHE A 299 -0.89 -22.13 -17.98
C PHE A 299 -1.54 -22.68 -16.70
N LEU A 300 -2.64 -22.09 -16.24
CA LEU A 300 -3.37 -22.56 -15.07
C LEU A 300 -3.91 -23.97 -15.30
N GLU A 301 -4.56 -24.21 -16.44
CA GLU A 301 -5.10 -25.52 -16.83
C GLU A 301 -4.02 -26.58 -17.05
N GLY A 302 -2.90 -26.20 -17.69
CA GLY A 302 -1.84 -27.14 -18.06
C GLY A 302 -0.83 -27.44 -16.96
N ALA A 303 -0.57 -26.49 -16.05
CA ALA A 303 0.54 -26.58 -15.09
C ALA A 303 0.13 -26.37 -13.62
N VAL A 304 -0.91 -25.60 -13.35
CA VAL A 304 -1.32 -25.29 -11.95
C VAL A 304 -2.35 -26.29 -11.45
N LEU A 305 -3.51 -26.39 -12.11
CA LEU A 305 -4.61 -27.26 -11.70
C LEU A 305 -4.21 -28.75 -11.59
N PRO A 306 -3.47 -29.35 -12.55
CA PRO A 306 -3.10 -30.77 -12.46
C PRO A 306 -2.13 -31.08 -11.32
N ALA A 307 -1.43 -30.07 -10.80
CA ALA A 307 -0.42 -30.18 -9.77
C ALA A 307 -0.77 -29.37 -8.51
N MET A 308 -2.06 -29.10 -8.26
CA MET A 308 -2.48 -28.17 -7.21
C MET A 308 -1.95 -28.54 -5.83
N SER A 309 -1.90 -29.83 -5.50
CA SER A 309 -1.32 -30.29 -4.22
C SER A 309 0.15 -29.89 -4.04
N ALA A 310 0.96 -29.93 -5.11
CA ALA A 310 2.34 -29.48 -5.08
C ALA A 310 2.43 -27.94 -4.96
N TRP A 311 1.54 -27.20 -5.65
CA TRP A 311 1.48 -25.75 -5.58
C TRP A 311 1.08 -25.24 -4.20
N VAL A 312 0.10 -25.86 -3.53
CA VAL A 312 -0.28 -25.54 -2.14
C VAL A 312 0.93 -25.63 -1.21
N VAL A 313 1.71 -26.71 -1.32
CA VAL A 313 2.94 -26.86 -0.53
C VAL A 313 3.98 -25.79 -0.89
N ALA A 314 4.15 -25.48 -2.18
CA ALA A 314 5.08 -24.44 -2.63
C ALA A 314 4.70 -23.05 -2.10
N PHE A 315 3.41 -22.69 -2.17
CA PHE A 315 2.87 -21.44 -1.62
C PHE A 315 3.12 -21.35 -0.12
N ALA A 316 2.83 -22.41 0.62
CA ALA A 316 3.04 -22.48 2.05
C ALA A 316 4.51 -22.30 2.45
N ILE A 317 5.42 -22.98 1.75
CA ILE A 317 6.87 -22.87 2.00
C ILE A 317 7.34 -21.44 1.76
N VAL A 318 6.99 -20.85 0.60
CA VAL A 318 7.44 -19.50 0.25
C VAL A 318 6.89 -18.47 1.23
N GLN A 319 5.59 -18.47 1.50
CA GLN A 319 4.98 -17.51 2.42
C GLN A 319 5.50 -17.66 3.85
N THR A 320 5.64 -18.89 4.36
CA THR A 320 6.14 -19.10 5.72
C THR A 320 7.60 -18.67 5.83
N ALA A 321 8.46 -19.10 4.90
CA ALA A 321 9.88 -18.77 4.94
C ALA A 321 10.14 -17.26 4.79
N VAL A 322 9.46 -16.62 3.83
CA VAL A 322 9.55 -15.17 3.62
C VAL A 322 8.91 -14.42 4.78
N GLY A 323 7.76 -14.87 5.27
CA GLY A 323 7.01 -14.30 6.38
C GLY A 323 7.85 -14.24 7.66
N VAL A 324 8.42 -15.38 8.08
CA VAL A 324 9.33 -15.45 9.23
C VAL A 324 10.56 -14.58 9.00
N SER A 325 11.20 -14.70 7.84
CA SER A 325 12.43 -13.95 7.53
C SER A 325 12.20 -12.43 7.57
N LEU A 326 11.09 -11.96 7.02
CA LEU A 326 10.71 -10.55 7.06
C LEU A 326 10.26 -10.13 8.46
N LEU A 327 9.59 -10.97 9.24
CA LEU A 327 9.19 -10.63 10.61
C LEU A 327 10.42 -10.37 11.51
N VAL A 328 11.39 -11.29 11.51
CA VAL A 328 12.61 -11.17 12.34
C VAL A 328 13.70 -10.32 11.70
N GLY A 329 13.58 -10.03 10.41
CA GLY A 329 14.53 -9.22 9.65
C GLY A 329 15.82 -9.97 9.35
N TYR A 330 15.70 -11.23 8.95
CA TYR A 330 16.79 -12.07 8.50
C TYR A 330 16.89 -12.04 6.97
N ARG A 331 18.04 -11.62 6.44
CA ARG A 331 18.27 -11.48 4.99
C ARG A 331 17.14 -10.70 4.31
N THR A 332 16.74 -9.60 4.94
CA THR A 332 15.59 -8.74 4.62
C THR A 332 15.52 -8.42 3.14
N ARG A 333 16.65 -8.07 2.51
CA ARG A 333 16.70 -7.75 1.08
C ARG A 333 16.33 -8.95 0.20
N ILE A 334 16.87 -10.13 0.51
CA ILE A 334 16.59 -11.36 -0.26
C ILE A 334 15.13 -11.75 -0.03
N ALA A 335 14.69 -11.82 1.22
CA ALA A 335 13.32 -12.17 1.57
C ALA A 335 12.31 -11.19 0.94
N GLY A 336 12.60 -9.88 0.99
CA GLY A 336 11.77 -8.86 0.35
C GLY A 336 11.76 -8.97 -1.18
N THR A 337 12.90 -9.28 -1.81
CA THR A 337 12.96 -9.49 -3.27
C THR A 337 12.15 -10.72 -3.67
N VAL A 338 12.24 -11.81 -2.90
CA VAL A 338 11.40 -13.01 -3.10
C VAL A 338 9.93 -12.65 -2.90
N ALA A 339 9.57 -11.86 -1.88
CA ALA A 339 8.20 -11.39 -1.66
C ALA A 339 7.67 -10.59 -2.87
N VAL A 340 8.45 -9.65 -3.40
CA VAL A 340 8.10 -8.86 -4.58
C VAL A 340 7.85 -9.76 -5.79
N GLY A 341 8.78 -10.66 -6.10
CA GLY A 341 8.62 -11.60 -7.21
C GLY A 341 7.41 -12.52 -7.04
N TYR A 342 7.22 -13.07 -5.84
CA TYR A 342 6.08 -13.90 -5.50
C TYR A 342 4.75 -13.17 -5.70
N LEU A 343 4.60 -11.95 -5.16
CA LEU A 343 3.39 -11.15 -5.30
C LEU A 343 3.12 -10.70 -6.75
N THR A 344 4.17 -10.46 -7.54
CA THR A 344 4.03 -10.22 -8.99
C THR A 344 3.49 -11.45 -9.70
N VAL A 345 4.03 -12.64 -9.41
CA VAL A 345 3.54 -13.90 -10.00
C VAL A 345 2.10 -14.16 -9.59
N LEU A 346 1.75 -14.03 -8.31
CA LEU A 346 0.37 -14.23 -7.84
C LEU A 346 -0.61 -13.25 -8.49
N THR A 347 -0.23 -11.97 -8.62
CA THR A 347 -1.03 -10.99 -9.37
C THR A 347 -1.23 -11.43 -10.82
N ALA A 348 -0.16 -11.89 -11.48
CA ALA A 348 -0.22 -12.35 -12.86
C ALA A 348 -1.06 -13.63 -13.06
N LEU A 349 -1.20 -14.44 -12.01
CA LEU A 349 -2.05 -15.63 -11.98
C LEU A 349 -3.51 -15.33 -11.61
N GLY A 350 -3.89 -14.05 -11.39
CA GLY A 350 -5.28 -13.66 -11.11
C GLY A 350 -5.61 -13.47 -9.63
N LEU A 351 -4.63 -13.49 -8.71
CA LEU A 351 -4.85 -13.09 -7.31
C LEU A 351 -4.73 -11.57 -7.16
N VAL A 352 -5.81 -10.86 -7.49
CA VAL A 352 -5.78 -9.45 -7.88
C VAL A 352 -6.07 -8.44 -6.77
N ARG A 353 -6.37 -8.88 -5.55
CA ARG A 353 -6.68 -7.95 -4.43
C ARG A 353 -5.53 -7.85 -3.44
N LEU A 354 -5.32 -8.89 -2.64
CA LEU A 354 -4.34 -8.85 -1.56
C LEU A 354 -2.88 -8.79 -2.06
N ALA A 355 -2.56 -9.49 -3.16
CA ALA A 355 -1.18 -9.51 -3.66
C ALA A 355 -0.69 -8.12 -4.12
N PRO A 356 -1.43 -7.36 -4.96
CA PRO A 356 -1.08 -5.97 -5.27
C PRO A 356 -1.05 -5.06 -4.05
N LEU A 357 -1.96 -5.25 -3.10
CA LEU A 357 -2.03 -4.40 -1.90
C LEU A 357 -0.79 -4.54 -1.00
N VAL A 358 -0.23 -5.74 -0.86
CA VAL A 358 1.01 -5.99 -0.10
C VAL A 358 2.26 -5.60 -0.91
N PHE A 359 2.15 -5.54 -2.24
CA PHE A 359 3.28 -5.35 -3.15
C PHE A 359 4.10 -4.09 -2.89
N ALA A 360 3.46 -2.93 -2.69
CA ALA A 360 4.17 -1.68 -2.41
C ALA A 360 4.99 -1.75 -1.11
N SER A 361 4.40 -2.33 -0.07
CA SER A 361 5.06 -2.56 1.22
C SER A 361 6.22 -3.54 1.09
N ALA A 362 6.07 -4.59 0.27
CA ALA A 362 7.14 -5.55 -0.03
C ALA A 362 8.31 -4.91 -0.78
N ILE A 363 8.05 -3.97 -1.70
CA ILE A 363 9.11 -3.19 -2.37
C ILE A 363 9.87 -2.35 -1.36
N VAL A 364 9.18 -1.66 -0.44
CA VAL A 364 9.85 -0.90 0.62
C VAL A 364 10.67 -1.81 1.53
N ALA A 365 10.14 -2.98 1.89
CA ALA A 365 10.87 -3.98 2.68
C ALA A 365 12.14 -4.46 1.95
N ALA A 366 12.05 -4.75 0.65
CA ALA A 366 13.16 -5.24 -0.17
C ALA A 366 14.27 -4.20 -0.35
N THR A 367 13.92 -2.91 -0.33
CA THR A 367 14.83 -1.82 -0.74
C THR A 367 15.33 -0.97 0.41
N LEU A 368 14.53 -0.73 1.44
CA LEU A 368 14.82 0.27 2.49
C LEU A 368 14.91 -0.30 3.91
N ALA A 369 14.35 -1.47 4.18
CA ALA A 369 14.27 -2.02 5.54
C ALA A 369 15.52 -2.80 5.99
N GLY A 370 15.55 -3.18 7.27
CA GLY A 370 16.58 -3.99 7.92
C GLY A 370 17.56 -3.18 8.78
N ARG A 371 17.15 -2.07 9.42
CA ARG A 371 18.08 -1.16 10.12
C ARG A 371 18.03 -1.21 11.65
N HIS A 372 16.87 -1.41 12.25
CA HIS A 372 16.69 -1.25 13.69
C HIS A 372 16.27 -2.55 14.35
N ALA A 373 15.05 -3.00 14.12
CA ALA A 373 14.47 -4.18 14.76
C ALA A 373 14.69 -5.45 13.92
N SER A 374 15.95 -5.75 13.56
CA SER A 374 16.26 -6.85 12.64
C SER A 374 17.53 -7.62 12.99
N LEU A 375 17.54 -8.93 12.70
CA LEU A 375 18.75 -9.75 12.77
C LEU A 375 19.85 -9.27 11.81
N ASP A 376 19.49 -8.67 10.68
CA ASP A 376 20.43 -8.04 9.76
C ASP A 376 21.19 -6.88 10.41
N ALA A 377 20.50 -6.02 11.18
CA ALA A 377 21.13 -4.94 11.92
C ALA A 377 22.08 -5.46 13.01
N ILE A 378 21.68 -6.50 13.74
CA ILE A 378 22.55 -7.18 14.73
C ILE A 378 23.78 -7.78 14.04
N ALA A 379 23.64 -8.31 12.84
CA ALA A 379 24.74 -8.83 12.02
C ALA A 379 25.56 -7.73 11.31
N GLY A 380 25.30 -6.44 11.57
CA GLY A 380 26.03 -5.32 10.98
C GLY A 380 25.78 -5.11 9.48
N ARG A 381 24.71 -5.68 8.92
CA ARG A 381 24.36 -5.52 7.50
C ARG A 381 23.67 -4.17 7.29
N THR A 382 24.15 -3.40 6.33
CA THR A 382 23.54 -2.10 5.98
C THR A 382 22.65 -2.25 4.74
N PRO A 383 21.41 -1.73 4.78
CA PRO A 383 20.55 -1.74 3.60
C PRO A 383 21.12 -0.84 2.51
N GLN A 384 21.33 -1.42 1.33
CA GLN A 384 21.73 -0.70 0.13
C GLN A 384 20.60 -0.81 -0.91
N PRO A 385 19.77 0.23 -1.03
CA PRO A 385 18.70 0.23 -2.02
C PRO A 385 19.32 0.07 -3.43
N PRO A 386 18.75 -0.81 -4.28
CA PRO A 386 19.23 -0.98 -5.64
C PRO A 386 19.07 0.31 -6.43
N ALA A 387 20.05 0.61 -7.29
CA ALA A 387 19.93 1.73 -8.20
C ALA A 387 18.96 1.38 -9.32
N LEU A 388 18.00 2.27 -9.59
CA LEU A 388 17.17 2.17 -10.78
C LEU A 388 17.93 2.67 -12.00
N SER A 389 17.82 1.91 -13.10
CA SER A 389 18.40 2.26 -14.39
C SER A 389 17.37 3.02 -15.23
N ASP A 390 17.79 4.16 -15.78
CA ASP A 390 16.95 4.99 -16.66
C ASP A 390 16.52 4.22 -17.92
N ARG A 391 17.27 3.18 -18.31
CA ARG A 391 16.95 2.30 -19.45
C ARG A 391 15.64 1.52 -19.25
N ILE A 392 15.18 1.37 -18.01
CA ILE A 392 13.94 0.65 -17.69
C ILE A 392 12.71 1.53 -17.94
N ALA A 393 12.84 2.85 -17.95
CA ALA A 393 11.71 3.77 -18.01
C ALA A 393 10.80 3.54 -19.24
N ILE A 394 11.41 3.49 -20.44
CA ILE A 394 10.66 3.32 -21.69
C ILE A 394 10.03 1.92 -21.79
N PRO A 395 10.77 0.80 -21.60
CA PRO A 395 10.16 -0.54 -21.60
C PRO A 395 9.03 -0.70 -20.58
N ALA A 396 9.20 -0.14 -19.36
CA ALA A 396 8.16 -0.20 -18.33
C ALA A 396 6.94 0.64 -18.73
N ALA A 397 7.12 1.83 -19.33
CA ALA A 397 6.00 2.64 -19.83
C ALA A 397 5.23 1.91 -20.93
N VAL A 398 5.93 1.36 -21.92
CA VAL A 398 5.32 0.62 -23.04
C VAL A 398 4.56 -0.61 -22.52
N GLY A 399 5.19 -1.42 -21.67
CA GLY A 399 4.55 -2.58 -21.07
C GLY A 399 3.35 -2.20 -20.20
N GLY A 400 3.47 -1.16 -19.37
CA GLY A 400 2.38 -0.67 -18.54
C GLY A 400 1.19 -0.17 -19.34
N ILE A 401 1.41 0.63 -20.40
CA ILE A 401 0.35 1.09 -21.29
C ILE A 401 -0.31 -0.07 -22.02
N ALA A 402 0.47 -1.02 -22.53
CA ALA A 402 -0.06 -2.19 -23.24
C ALA A 402 -0.94 -3.07 -22.34
N LEU A 403 -0.50 -3.34 -21.10
CA LEU A 403 -1.30 -4.10 -20.13
C LEU A 403 -2.56 -3.34 -19.71
N LEU A 404 -2.48 -2.03 -19.47
CA LEU A 404 -3.64 -1.22 -19.11
C LEU A 404 -4.67 -1.17 -20.25
N ALA A 405 -4.21 -1.01 -21.49
CA ALA A 405 -5.07 -1.06 -22.66
C ALA A 405 -5.71 -2.45 -22.83
N GLY A 406 -4.96 -3.52 -22.60
CA GLY A 406 -5.50 -4.89 -22.59
C GLY A 406 -6.59 -5.09 -21.55
N GLY A 407 -6.38 -4.63 -20.31
CA GLY A 407 -7.39 -4.67 -19.25
C GLY A 407 -8.63 -3.85 -19.61
N ALA A 408 -8.44 -2.65 -20.18
CA ALA A 408 -9.55 -1.78 -20.59
C ALA A 408 -10.37 -2.37 -21.77
N LEU A 409 -9.73 -3.04 -22.73
CA LEU A 409 -10.40 -3.67 -23.87
C LEU A 409 -11.23 -4.89 -23.46
N LEU A 410 -10.78 -5.65 -22.47
CA LEU A 410 -11.52 -6.78 -21.92
C LEU A 410 -12.71 -6.32 -21.05
N GLY A 411 -12.64 -5.10 -20.51
CA GLY A 411 -13.63 -4.57 -19.58
C GLY A 411 -13.43 -5.14 -18.17
N ILE A 412 -13.76 -4.33 -17.17
CA ILE A 412 -13.86 -4.78 -15.78
C ILE A 412 -15.26 -4.40 -15.34
N ASP A 413 -16.08 -5.41 -15.10
CA ASP A 413 -17.37 -5.24 -14.44
C ASP A 413 -17.10 -5.12 -12.93
N PRO A 414 -17.33 -3.97 -12.32
CA PRO A 414 -17.02 -3.76 -10.91
C PRO A 414 -18.08 -4.36 -9.97
N GLU A 415 -19.23 -4.83 -10.52
CA GLU A 415 -20.23 -5.60 -9.78
C GLU A 415 -19.90 -7.10 -9.75
N ALA A 416 -19.11 -7.58 -10.71
CA ALA A 416 -18.70 -8.96 -10.81
C ALA A 416 -17.73 -9.38 -9.68
N GLY A 417 -17.76 -10.67 -9.33
CA GLY A 417 -16.82 -11.22 -8.37
C GLY A 417 -15.37 -11.11 -8.87
N TYR A 418 -14.38 -10.96 -7.98
CA TYR A 418 -12.97 -10.86 -8.39
C TYR A 418 -12.46 -12.07 -9.21
N ALA A 419 -13.06 -13.24 -9.02
CA ALA A 419 -12.75 -14.42 -9.82
C ALA A 419 -13.29 -14.30 -11.27
N GLU A 420 -14.33 -13.51 -11.49
CA GLU A 420 -14.98 -13.33 -12.81
C GLU A 420 -14.27 -12.27 -13.66
N VAL A 421 -13.53 -11.36 -13.01
CA VAL A 421 -12.75 -10.30 -13.66
C VAL A 421 -11.25 -10.43 -13.42
N ALA A 422 -10.78 -11.63 -13.07
CA ALA A 422 -9.40 -11.87 -12.64
C ALA A 422 -8.38 -11.45 -13.71
N GLY A 423 -8.61 -11.83 -14.97
CA GLY A 423 -7.75 -11.47 -16.09
C GLY A 423 -7.53 -9.96 -16.27
N PRO A 424 -8.58 -9.17 -16.58
CA PRO A 424 -8.43 -7.75 -16.82
C PRO A 424 -7.94 -6.95 -15.60
N VAL A 425 -8.33 -7.36 -14.38
CA VAL A 425 -7.80 -6.73 -13.16
C VAL A 425 -6.31 -7.05 -12.98
N ALA A 426 -5.87 -8.29 -13.25
CA ALA A 426 -4.45 -8.67 -13.16
C ALA A 426 -3.57 -7.82 -14.09
N LEU A 427 -4.01 -7.63 -15.34
CA LEU A 427 -3.33 -6.76 -16.30
C LEU A 427 -3.23 -5.32 -15.77
N THR A 428 -4.31 -4.79 -15.20
CA THR A 428 -4.36 -3.44 -14.64
C THR A 428 -3.40 -3.27 -13.45
N MET A 429 -3.35 -4.24 -12.54
CA MET A 429 -2.46 -4.20 -11.37
C MET A 429 -0.98 -4.28 -11.76
N LEU A 430 -0.65 -5.15 -12.72
CA LEU A 430 0.70 -5.23 -13.29
C LEU A 430 1.07 -3.94 -14.04
N ALA A 431 0.12 -3.36 -14.77
CA ALA A 431 0.29 -2.08 -15.45
C ALA A 431 0.66 -0.98 -14.46
N PHE A 432 -0.04 -0.86 -13.32
CA PHE A 432 0.30 0.13 -12.30
C PHE A 432 1.70 -0.02 -11.75
N GLY A 433 2.16 -1.26 -11.53
CA GLY A 433 3.54 -1.55 -11.12
C GLY A 433 4.55 -1.04 -12.15
N LEU A 434 4.32 -1.34 -13.44
CA LEU A 434 5.20 -0.91 -14.53
C LEU A 434 5.16 0.61 -14.75
N LEU A 435 3.98 1.23 -14.71
CA LEU A 435 3.83 2.67 -14.87
C LEU A 435 4.46 3.43 -13.70
N ALA A 436 4.28 2.97 -12.46
CA ALA A 436 4.97 3.55 -11.31
C ALA A 436 6.49 3.44 -11.47
N LEU A 437 6.99 2.29 -11.94
CA LEU A 437 8.42 2.09 -12.23
C LEU A 437 8.93 3.02 -13.34
N ALA A 438 8.16 3.20 -14.41
CA ALA A 438 8.49 4.09 -15.51
C ALA A 438 8.61 5.55 -15.05
N ILE A 439 7.62 5.99 -14.28
CA ILE A 439 7.53 7.35 -13.71
C ILE A 439 8.75 7.65 -12.83
N VAL A 440 9.13 6.75 -11.92
CA VAL A 440 10.25 7.02 -11.01
C VAL A 440 11.63 6.85 -11.66
N SER A 441 11.70 6.16 -12.80
CA SER A 441 12.94 5.95 -13.55
C SER A 441 13.24 7.08 -14.53
N SER A 442 12.23 7.77 -15.09
CA SER A 442 12.42 8.88 -16.03
C SER A 442 12.90 10.19 -15.34
N ALA A 443 12.56 10.35 -14.07
CA ALA A 443 12.87 11.49 -13.20
C ALA A 443 14.34 11.95 -13.18
N ARG A 444 15.27 11.00 -13.36
CA ARG A 444 16.71 11.27 -13.22
C ARG A 444 17.27 12.07 -14.38
N ILE A 445 16.59 12.06 -15.52
CA ILE A 445 17.02 12.75 -16.74
C ILE A 445 16.99 14.28 -16.54
N GLU A 446 16.03 14.81 -15.79
CA GLU A 446 15.91 16.27 -15.53
C GLU A 446 16.96 16.83 -14.57
N SER A 447 17.49 16.03 -13.64
CA SER A 447 18.57 16.50 -12.75
C SER A 447 19.92 16.66 -13.46
N ALA A 448 20.09 16.05 -14.64
CA ALA A 448 21.29 16.16 -15.44
C ALA A 448 21.27 17.43 -16.32
N SER A 449 20.11 17.80 -16.88
CA SER A 449 19.97 19.03 -17.67
C SER A 449 20.18 20.29 -16.83
N SER A 450 19.73 20.30 -15.57
CA SER A 450 19.94 21.45 -14.66
C SER A 450 21.41 21.67 -14.27
N ARG A 451 22.31 20.69 -14.49
CA ARG A 451 23.76 20.88 -14.30
C ARG A 451 24.43 21.50 -15.53
N LEU A 452 23.82 21.40 -16.70
CA LEU A 452 24.34 22.00 -17.93
C LEU A 452 24.02 23.50 -18.02
N GLU A 453 23.03 23.98 -17.25
CA GLU A 453 22.69 25.41 -17.14
C GLU A 453 23.42 26.12 -15.99
N SER A 454 24.33 25.44 -15.28
CA SER A 454 25.26 26.13 -14.39
C SER A 454 26.29 26.83 -15.30
N PRO A 455 26.27 28.17 -15.46
CA PRO A 455 27.34 28.84 -16.18
C PRO A 455 28.66 28.42 -15.54
N SER A 456 29.60 27.95 -16.36
CA SER A 456 30.97 27.71 -15.87
C SER A 456 31.39 28.98 -15.14
N PRO A 457 31.93 28.90 -13.91
CA PRO A 457 32.51 30.08 -13.29
C PRO A 457 33.51 30.64 -14.30
N THR A 458 33.21 31.82 -14.83
CA THR A 458 34.15 32.57 -15.64
C THR A 458 35.37 32.76 -14.75
N SER A 459 36.45 32.10 -15.13
CA SER A 459 37.78 32.35 -14.60
C SER A 459 38.17 33.74 -15.09
N ASP A 460 37.76 34.77 -14.35
CA ASP A 460 38.33 36.10 -14.50
C ASP A 460 39.51 36.19 -13.54
N ASP A 461 40.69 36.14 -14.16
CA ASP A 461 41.97 36.66 -13.67
C ASP A 461 41.93 38.20 -13.55
#